data_AF-A0A7U2MDM3-F1
#
_entry.id   AF-A0A7U2MDM3-F1
#
_cell.length_a   1.000
_cell.length_b   1.000
_cell.length_c   1.000
_cell.angle_alpha   90.00
_cell.angle_beta   90.00
_cell.angle_gamma   90.00
#
_symmetry.space_group_name_H-M   'P 1'
#
loop_
_entity.id
_entity.type
_entity.pdbx_description
1 polymer ?
#
loop_
_entity_poly.entity_id
_entity_poly.type
_entity_poly.pdbx_seq_one_letter_code
_entity_poly.pdbx_strand_id
1 'polypeptide(L)'
;MRRPEDASNENPVTSAGLVAQGQTPPNWVSVKEDVAFTPRKIKIICAGAGFGGLTLAHKIKHGLKLEGVVDFVIYEKNADVGGTWFENRYPGVACEYQPDAYTFLFEPNPNYSHFYAPGPEIEEYIQRTARKWNLYDNIELNSKVVEATWDEAAGKWKVKVEQNGVIKEDEAEVFVSASGPLSKWKLPNIPGMSEFGGKLVHTAAWDESYEWKNKRVAVIGNGSSGVQCVAAMHSQVSKMVNYVRNPTWIASNFSGHLTRDGRNFAYTEEEKKKFREDPAAFFEMRKELENSVNQFAYGMMKDHTLNKLATEIATQQMQDRLKNSHDPSIALKMKPDFSPGCRRLTPCDGYLESFANPNTHMCWEAIDCITEKGIKTVDGKEEEFDLIVCATGFDTSFVPRWTMSGRDNATLDERWKHNPEAFFSVQVDGMPNYFIIGGPNFTVSNGSLLAGISFVCDYIMRWAQHMATHDIKSMEVKKEAIDDYNVWAQEYFKRTAWADNCRSWYKNGKSSGQVTAPYAGTTSHFKKCLDSIGAEHFNIQYNSANRFRCLGNGQVAGEENGMGDLAYYFVEGLW
;
A
#
# COMPACT_ATOMS: atom_id res chain seq x y z
N MET A 1 39.41 -13.87 74.96
CA MET A 1 39.44 -13.61 73.51
C MET A 1 38.83 -14.81 72.79
N ARG A 2 37.59 -14.70 72.31
CA ARG A 2 37.01 -15.63 71.32
C ARG A 2 36.89 -14.84 70.03
N ARG A 3 37.51 -15.31 68.94
CA ARG A 3 37.29 -14.77 67.59
C ARG A 3 35.90 -15.21 67.11
N PRO A 4 35.15 -14.36 66.38
CA PRO A 4 33.93 -14.78 65.70
C PRO A 4 34.26 -15.64 64.48
N GLU A 5 33.27 -16.43 64.11
CA GLU A 5 33.25 -17.51 63.14
C GLU A 5 33.63 -17.09 61.71
N ASP A 6 34.23 -18.04 60.99
CA ASP A 6 34.44 -18.01 59.54
C ASP A 6 33.11 -17.80 58.83
N ALA A 7 32.85 -16.56 58.42
CA ALA A 7 31.89 -16.28 57.36
C ALA A 7 32.48 -16.87 56.07
N SER A 8 32.00 -18.06 55.69
CA SER A 8 32.30 -18.70 54.41
C SER A 8 32.07 -17.69 53.28
N ASN A 9 33.17 -17.20 52.74
CA ASN A 9 33.25 -16.24 51.65
C ASN A 9 32.98 -16.97 50.32
N GLU A 10 31.86 -17.69 50.24
CA GLU A 10 31.46 -18.36 49.00
C GLU A 10 30.96 -17.28 48.03
N ASN A 11 31.79 -16.97 47.03
CA ASN A 11 31.37 -16.14 45.91
C ASN A 11 30.06 -16.72 45.33
N PRO A 12 29.01 -15.90 45.14
CA PRO A 12 27.75 -16.40 44.60
C PRO A 12 27.99 -17.04 43.23
N VAL A 13 27.66 -18.34 43.12
CA VAL A 13 27.82 -19.09 41.89
C VAL A 13 26.88 -18.50 40.84
N THR A 14 27.46 -18.01 39.74
CA THR A 14 26.68 -17.46 38.62
C THR A 14 25.94 -18.57 37.88
N SER A 15 24.90 -18.25 37.10
CA SER A 15 24.24 -19.26 36.24
C SER A 15 25.25 -20.01 35.35
N ALA A 16 26.27 -19.33 34.83
CA ALA A 16 27.34 -19.98 34.06
C ALA A 16 28.16 -20.95 34.93
N GLY A 17 28.47 -20.58 36.18
CA GLY A 17 29.12 -21.46 37.15
C GLY A 17 28.29 -22.71 37.47
N LEU A 18 26.96 -22.57 37.58
CA LEU A 18 26.05 -23.70 37.79
C LEU A 18 26.11 -24.69 36.61
N VAL A 19 26.13 -24.19 35.37
CA VAL A 19 26.29 -25.05 34.18
C VAL A 19 27.64 -25.78 34.18
N ALA A 20 28.73 -25.08 34.50
CA ALA A 20 30.06 -25.69 34.60
C ALA A 20 30.14 -26.80 35.67
N GLN A 21 29.26 -26.76 36.67
CA GLN A 21 29.10 -27.78 37.71
C GLN A 21 28.06 -28.86 37.35
N GLY A 22 27.55 -28.88 36.12
CA GLY A 22 26.60 -29.89 35.64
C GLY A 22 25.13 -29.62 35.98
N GLN A 23 24.78 -28.39 36.39
CA GLN A 23 23.40 -28.01 36.73
C GLN A 23 22.72 -27.24 35.60
N THR A 24 21.38 -27.19 35.62
CA THR A 24 20.55 -26.53 34.58
C THR A 24 19.81 -25.31 35.17
N PRO A 25 20.43 -24.11 35.19
CA PRO A 25 19.74 -22.88 35.61
C PRO A 25 18.55 -22.53 34.70
N PRO A 26 17.67 -21.59 35.08
CA PRO A 26 16.46 -21.26 34.29
C PRO A 26 16.69 -20.86 32.83
N ASN A 27 17.87 -20.29 32.51
CA ASN A 27 18.27 -19.90 31.16
C ASN A 27 19.14 -20.94 30.46
N TRP A 28 19.17 -22.18 30.95
CA TRP A 28 19.91 -23.27 30.33
C TRP A 28 19.20 -23.77 29.06
N VAL A 29 19.99 -24.08 28.04
CA VAL A 29 19.58 -24.76 26.82
C VAL A 29 20.68 -25.75 26.43
N SER A 30 20.33 -26.87 25.82
CA SER A 30 21.33 -27.74 25.21
C SER A 30 21.97 -27.06 24.00
N VAL A 31 23.26 -27.34 23.77
CA VAL A 31 23.94 -27.01 22.52
C VAL A 31 23.24 -27.75 21.37
N LYS A 32 23.03 -27.07 20.24
CA LYS A 32 22.55 -27.72 19.01
C LYS A 32 23.77 -28.26 18.27
N GLU A 33 23.64 -29.42 17.65
CA GLU A 33 24.72 -29.98 16.83
C GLU A 33 24.80 -29.34 15.44
N ASP A 34 23.78 -28.57 15.03
CA ASP A 34 23.83 -27.73 13.83
C ASP A 34 24.88 -26.62 13.99
N VAL A 35 25.44 -26.16 12.86
CA VAL A 35 26.31 -24.98 12.84
C VAL A 35 25.52 -23.73 13.24
N ALA A 36 26.24 -22.71 13.71
CA ALA A 36 25.68 -21.42 14.11
C ALA A 36 24.80 -20.82 13.01
N PHE A 37 23.70 -20.20 13.42
CA PHE A 37 22.72 -19.53 12.58
C PHE A 37 22.04 -20.40 11.52
N THR A 38 22.05 -21.73 11.69
CA THR A 38 21.28 -22.64 10.82
C THR A 38 19.79 -22.26 10.87
N PRO A 39 19.16 -21.94 9.73
CA PRO A 39 17.80 -21.44 9.71
C PRO A 39 16.79 -22.55 10.04
N ARG A 40 15.85 -22.27 10.96
CA ARG A 40 14.63 -23.08 11.12
C ARG A 40 13.63 -22.74 10.02
N LYS A 41 12.77 -23.69 9.68
CA LYS A 41 11.61 -23.40 8.81
C LYS A 41 10.65 -22.43 9.51
N ILE A 42 10.14 -21.48 8.75
CA ILE A 42 9.08 -20.55 9.17
C ILE A 42 7.99 -20.52 8.11
N LYS A 43 6.76 -20.30 8.53
CA LYS A 43 5.63 -20.07 7.62
C LYS A 43 5.23 -18.61 7.62
N ILE A 44 4.96 -18.09 6.43
CA ILE A 44 4.43 -16.75 6.20
C ILE A 44 3.10 -16.88 5.45
N ILE A 45 2.02 -16.37 6.06
CA ILE A 45 0.74 -16.20 5.39
C ILE A 45 0.61 -14.74 4.96
N CYS A 46 0.27 -14.51 3.69
CA CYS A 46 0.00 -13.19 3.14
C CYS A 46 -1.45 -13.08 2.67
N ALA A 47 -2.14 -11.98 3.00
CA ALA A 47 -3.49 -11.70 2.53
C ALA A 47 -3.45 -10.70 1.36
N GLY A 48 -3.73 -11.17 0.14
CA GLY A 48 -3.85 -10.37 -1.08
C GLY A 48 -2.73 -10.59 -2.12
N ALA A 49 -3.13 -10.85 -3.37
CA ALA A 49 -2.27 -11.07 -4.53
C ALA A 49 -2.26 -9.86 -5.50
N GLY A 50 -2.14 -8.66 -4.94
CA GLY A 50 -1.76 -7.46 -5.70
C GLY A 50 -0.25 -7.32 -5.84
N PHE A 51 0.22 -6.13 -6.22
CA PHE A 51 1.66 -5.81 -6.32
C PHE A 51 2.46 -6.19 -5.05
N GLY A 52 1.88 -6.00 -3.86
CA GLY A 52 2.52 -6.35 -2.57
C GLY A 52 2.81 -7.83 -2.43
N GLY A 53 1.76 -8.66 -2.42
CA GLY A 53 1.90 -10.11 -2.28
C GLY A 53 2.77 -10.73 -3.38
N LEU A 54 2.60 -10.29 -4.63
CA LEU A 54 3.40 -10.80 -5.76
C LEU A 54 4.87 -10.39 -5.68
N THR A 55 5.18 -9.19 -5.19
CA THR A 55 6.58 -8.77 -4.97
C THR A 55 7.22 -9.61 -3.86
N LEU A 56 6.48 -9.90 -2.79
CA LEU A 56 6.93 -10.77 -1.71
C LEU A 56 7.20 -12.20 -2.22
N ALA A 57 6.26 -12.78 -2.98
CA ALA A 57 6.41 -14.09 -3.61
C ALA A 57 7.68 -14.16 -4.47
N HIS A 58 7.88 -13.16 -5.35
CA HIS A 58 9.04 -13.10 -6.22
C HIS A 58 10.35 -12.99 -5.42
N LYS A 59 10.39 -12.17 -4.36
CA LYS A 59 11.59 -12.06 -3.51
C LYS A 59 11.92 -13.36 -2.78
N ILE A 60 10.92 -14.07 -2.26
CA ILE A 60 11.12 -15.37 -1.61
C ILE A 60 11.65 -16.39 -2.62
N LYS A 61 10.98 -16.54 -3.77
CA LYS A 61 11.29 -17.57 -4.77
C LYS A 61 12.56 -17.29 -5.57
N HIS A 62 12.66 -16.11 -6.16
CA HIS A 62 13.69 -15.78 -7.16
C HIS A 62 14.79 -14.86 -6.62
N GLY A 63 14.44 -13.90 -5.78
CA GLY A 63 15.41 -12.92 -5.25
C GLY A 63 16.35 -13.51 -4.20
N LEU A 64 15.79 -14.09 -3.15
CA LEU A 64 16.49 -14.61 -1.98
C LEU A 64 16.55 -16.15 -1.96
N LYS A 65 15.77 -16.82 -2.80
CA LYS A 65 15.72 -18.29 -2.96
C LYS A 65 15.51 -19.03 -1.63
N LEU A 66 14.50 -18.59 -0.88
CA LEU A 66 14.23 -19.08 0.48
C LEU A 66 13.17 -20.18 0.55
N GLU A 67 12.75 -20.79 -0.55
CA GLU A 67 11.69 -21.84 -0.54
C GLU A 67 12.04 -23.07 0.33
N GLY A 68 13.34 -23.30 0.64
CA GLY A 68 13.76 -24.33 1.59
C GLY A 68 13.58 -23.96 3.07
N VAL A 69 13.44 -22.66 3.38
CA VAL A 69 13.39 -22.09 4.73
C VAL A 69 12.02 -21.47 5.03
N VAL A 70 11.38 -20.88 4.02
CA VAL A 70 10.11 -20.15 4.16
C VAL A 70 9.02 -20.91 3.41
N ASP A 71 8.07 -21.45 4.17
CA ASP A 71 6.78 -21.91 3.63
C ASP A 71 5.89 -20.68 3.43
N PHE A 72 5.42 -20.45 2.20
CA PHE A 72 4.75 -19.20 1.84
C PHE A 72 3.45 -19.47 1.09
N VAL A 73 2.38 -18.84 1.57
CA VAL A 73 1.06 -18.85 0.92
C VAL A 73 0.47 -17.44 0.90
N ILE A 74 -0.18 -17.12 -0.21
CA ILE A 74 -1.01 -15.94 -0.41
C ILE A 74 -2.46 -16.39 -0.50
N TYR A 75 -3.32 -15.84 0.35
CA TYR A 75 -4.77 -15.97 0.22
C TYR A 75 -5.33 -14.75 -0.53
N GLU A 76 -5.90 -14.98 -1.71
CA GLU A 76 -6.53 -13.95 -2.54
C GLU A 76 -8.02 -14.22 -2.66
N LYS A 77 -8.84 -13.23 -2.28
CA LYS A 77 -10.31 -13.34 -2.29
C LYS A 77 -10.88 -13.41 -3.70
N ASN A 78 -10.17 -12.86 -4.69
CA ASN A 78 -10.61 -12.76 -6.07
C ASN A 78 -10.31 -14.05 -6.85
N ALA A 79 -10.93 -14.16 -8.01
CA ALA A 79 -10.76 -15.31 -8.90
C ALA A 79 -9.43 -15.29 -9.68
N ASP A 80 -8.69 -14.17 -9.67
CA ASP A 80 -7.35 -14.05 -10.23
C ASP A 80 -6.56 -12.96 -9.47
N VAL A 81 -5.26 -12.85 -9.77
CA VAL A 81 -4.36 -11.82 -9.25
C VAL A 81 -4.62 -10.45 -9.89
N GLY A 82 -4.20 -9.38 -9.21
CA GLY A 82 -4.29 -8.02 -9.75
C GLY A 82 -4.63 -6.94 -8.71
N GLY A 83 -5.27 -7.33 -7.61
CA GLY A 83 -5.65 -6.41 -6.52
C GLY A 83 -6.57 -5.29 -7.02
N THR A 84 -6.15 -4.03 -6.84
CA THR A 84 -6.90 -2.85 -7.33
C THR A 84 -7.25 -2.94 -8.81
N TRP A 85 -6.30 -3.43 -9.62
CA TRP A 85 -6.49 -3.60 -11.07
C TRP A 85 -7.31 -4.82 -11.43
N PHE A 86 -7.70 -5.66 -10.47
CA PHE A 86 -8.72 -6.70 -10.67
C PHE A 86 -10.13 -6.19 -10.27
N GLU A 87 -10.23 -5.41 -9.19
CA GLU A 87 -11.56 -4.97 -8.70
C GLU A 87 -12.14 -3.77 -9.47
N ASN A 88 -11.30 -2.85 -9.95
CA ASN A 88 -11.76 -1.59 -10.52
C ASN A 88 -11.88 -1.69 -12.05
N ARG A 89 -13.10 -1.81 -12.54
CA ARG A 89 -13.46 -2.04 -13.95
C ARG A 89 -14.26 -0.91 -14.60
N TYR A 90 -14.42 0.21 -13.90
CA TYR A 90 -15.25 1.32 -14.38
C TYR A 90 -14.66 1.98 -15.65
N PRO A 91 -15.50 2.55 -16.54
CA PRO A 91 -15.05 3.22 -17.75
C PRO A 91 -14.03 4.33 -17.46
N GLY A 92 -12.88 4.28 -18.13
CA GLY A 92 -11.82 5.28 -17.97
C GLY A 92 -10.83 4.99 -16.84
N VAL A 93 -10.95 3.85 -16.13
CA VAL A 93 -9.95 3.44 -15.15
C VAL A 93 -8.56 3.37 -15.80
N ALA A 94 -7.62 4.13 -15.27
CA ALA A 94 -6.25 4.23 -15.78
C ALA A 94 -5.29 4.63 -14.65
N CYS A 95 -4.00 4.33 -14.83
CA CYS A 95 -2.97 4.82 -13.92
C CYS A 95 -2.69 6.29 -14.22
N GLU A 96 -2.60 7.10 -13.17
CA GLU A 96 -2.25 8.53 -13.28
C GLU A 96 -0.74 8.74 -13.51
N TYR A 97 0.09 7.72 -13.24
CA TYR A 97 1.55 7.74 -13.40
C TYR A 97 1.99 7.04 -14.68
N GLN A 98 3.21 7.33 -15.16
CA GLN A 98 3.84 6.56 -16.22
C GLN A 98 3.92 5.08 -15.84
N PRO A 99 3.43 4.19 -16.70
CA PRO A 99 3.33 2.78 -16.40
C PRO A 99 4.72 2.13 -16.26
N ASP A 100 5.75 2.73 -16.88
CA ASP A 100 7.16 2.34 -16.74
C ASP A 100 7.77 2.61 -15.35
N ALA A 101 7.25 3.62 -14.64
CA ALA A 101 7.51 3.89 -13.22
C ALA A 101 6.47 3.20 -12.30
N TYR A 102 5.45 2.58 -12.88
CA TYR A 102 4.39 1.84 -12.21
C TYR A 102 4.35 0.38 -12.71
N THR A 103 5.50 -0.27 -12.67
CA THR A 103 5.70 -1.68 -13.06
C THR A 103 6.52 -2.40 -11.98
N PHE A 104 6.49 -3.73 -11.91
CA PHE A 104 7.33 -4.47 -10.97
C PHE A 104 8.81 -4.15 -11.24
N LEU A 105 9.58 -3.84 -10.19
CA LEU A 105 11.01 -3.49 -10.35
C LEU A 105 11.83 -4.61 -11.02
N PHE A 106 11.40 -5.86 -10.85
CA PHE A 106 12.03 -7.05 -11.42
C PHE A 106 11.52 -7.42 -12.84
N GLU A 107 10.44 -6.80 -13.32
CA GLU A 107 9.85 -7.11 -14.64
C GLU A 107 9.41 -5.82 -15.36
N PRO A 108 10.35 -5.12 -16.01
CA PRO A 108 10.02 -3.97 -16.87
C PRO A 108 9.10 -4.37 -18.03
N ASN A 109 8.25 -3.45 -18.53
CA ASN A 109 7.36 -3.72 -19.67
C ASN A 109 7.60 -2.75 -20.84
N PRO A 110 8.36 -3.14 -21.88
CA PRO A 110 8.62 -2.29 -23.04
C PRO A 110 7.44 -2.19 -24.02
N ASN A 111 6.29 -2.80 -23.71
CA ASN A 111 5.17 -2.97 -24.63
C ASN A 111 3.91 -2.17 -24.24
N TYR A 112 3.99 -1.29 -23.25
CA TYR A 112 2.83 -0.46 -22.90
C TYR A 112 2.32 0.30 -24.14
N SER A 113 1.01 0.31 -24.31
CA SER A 113 0.35 0.87 -25.49
C SER A 113 0.36 2.41 -25.48
N HIS A 114 0.28 3.01 -24.30
CA HIS A 114 0.16 4.44 -24.09
C HIS A 114 1.08 4.94 -22.97
N PHE A 115 1.39 6.24 -23.01
CA PHE A 115 2.18 6.92 -22.00
C PHE A 115 1.53 6.87 -20.60
N TYR A 116 0.19 6.91 -20.51
CA TYR A 116 -0.58 6.51 -19.32
C TYR A 116 -1.45 5.31 -19.70
N ALA A 117 -1.16 4.14 -19.12
CA ALA A 117 -1.80 2.89 -19.50
C ALA A 117 -3.23 2.76 -18.92
N PRO A 118 -4.19 2.24 -19.70
CA PRO A 118 -5.51 1.90 -19.20
C PRO A 118 -5.45 0.73 -18.20
N GLY A 119 -6.40 0.67 -17.28
CA GLY A 119 -6.44 -0.33 -16.22
C GLY A 119 -6.39 -1.79 -16.70
N PRO A 120 -7.15 -2.20 -17.73
CA PRO A 120 -7.08 -3.56 -18.27
C PRO A 120 -5.68 -3.98 -18.73
N GLU A 121 -4.90 -3.06 -19.30
CA GLU A 121 -3.52 -3.36 -19.73
C GLU A 121 -2.59 -3.58 -18.53
N ILE A 122 -2.79 -2.83 -17.44
CA ILE A 122 -2.01 -3.01 -16.20
C ILE A 122 -2.37 -4.34 -15.53
N GLU A 123 -3.65 -4.70 -15.53
CA GLU A 123 -4.09 -6.01 -15.04
C GLU A 123 -3.45 -7.16 -15.83
N GLU A 124 -3.53 -7.10 -17.16
CA GLU A 124 -2.92 -8.11 -18.03
C GLU A 124 -1.41 -8.21 -17.77
N TYR A 125 -0.73 -7.06 -17.61
CA TYR A 125 0.67 -7.03 -17.22
C TYR A 125 0.94 -7.75 -15.90
N ILE A 126 0.13 -7.53 -14.86
CA ILE A 126 0.30 -8.20 -13.56
C ILE A 126 0.11 -9.71 -13.71
N GLN A 127 -0.95 -10.15 -14.38
CA GLN A 127 -1.26 -11.56 -14.57
C GLN A 127 -0.18 -12.26 -15.40
N ARG A 128 0.25 -11.65 -16.51
CA ARG A 128 1.35 -12.14 -17.33
C ARG A 128 2.65 -12.26 -16.54
N THR A 129 2.97 -11.26 -15.73
CA THR A 129 4.18 -11.27 -14.89
C THR A 129 4.12 -12.38 -13.86
N ALA A 130 2.98 -12.54 -13.16
CA ALA A 130 2.80 -13.62 -12.20
C ALA A 130 2.93 -15.01 -12.83
N ARG A 131 2.44 -15.20 -14.06
CA ARG A 131 2.63 -16.45 -14.83
C ARG A 131 4.10 -16.64 -15.24
N LYS A 132 4.74 -15.60 -15.80
CA LYS A 132 6.17 -15.66 -16.24
C LYS A 132 7.11 -16.11 -15.13
N TRP A 133 6.87 -15.62 -13.92
CA TRP A 133 7.69 -15.91 -12.75
C TRP A 133 7.17 -17.07 -11.89
N ASN A 134 6.18 -17.84 -12.37
CA ASN A 134 5.58 -18.97 -11.65
C ASN A 134 5.18 -18.62 -10.21
N LEU A 135 4.52 -17.47 -10.02
CA LEU A 135 4.13 -16.98 -8.69
C LEU A 135 2.80 -17.57 -8.22
N TYR A 136 1.99 -18.15 -9.12
CA TYR A 136 0.71 -18.78 -8.77
C TYR A 136 0.87 -20.01 -7.86
N ASP A 137 2.04 -20.65 -7.85
CA ASP A 137 2.31 -21.83 -7.02
C ASP A 137 2.11 -21.55 -5.52
N ASN A 138 2.24 -20.29 -5.11
CA ASN A 138 2.05 -19.86 -3.72
C ASN A 138 0.70 -19.17 -3.48
N ILE A 139 -0.25 -19.21 -4.41
CA ILE A 139 -1.49 -18.43 -4.35
C ILE A 139 -2.70 -19.36 -4.28
N GLU A 140 -3.48 -19.23 -3.22
CA GLU A 140 -4.83 -19.79 -3.12
C GLU A 140 -5.85 -18.70 -3.49
N LEU A 141 -6.42 -18.81 -4.70
CA LEU A 141 -7.47 -17.91 -5.21
C LEU A 141 -8.84 -18.23 -4.60
N ASN A 142 -9.81 -17.32 -4.75
CA ASN A 142 -11.15 -17.40 -4.16
C ASN A 142 -11.13 -17.68 -2.64
N SER A 143 -10.07 -17.25 -1.97
CA SER A 143 -9.77 -17.58 -0.58
C SER A 143 -9.67 -16.29 0.23
N LYS A 144 -10.72 -16.00 0.98
CA LYS A 144 -10.86 -14.75 1.73
C LYS A 144 -10.49 -14.98 3.19
N VAL A 145 -9.45 -14.30 3.66
CA VAL A 145 -9.17 -14.24 5.11
C VAL A 145 -10.34 -13.55 5.83
N VAL A 146 -10.87 -14.19 6.88
CA VAL A 146 -12.01 -13.69 7.68
C VAL A 146 -11.66 -13.48 9.15
N GLU A 147 -10.65 -14.16 9.67
CA GLU A 147 -10.17 -14.01 11.05
C GLU A 147 -8.65 -14.22 11.12
N ALA A 148 -7.95 -13.46 11.96
CA ALA A 148 -6.56 -13.67 12.31
C ALA A 148 -6.34 -13.39 13.81
N THR A 149 -5.93 -14.39 14.58
CA THR A 149 -5.74 -14.28 16.03
C THR A 149 -4.35 -14.74 16.44
N TRP A 150 -3.66 -13.94 17.24
CA TRP A 150 -2.34 -14.26 17.76
C TRP A 150 -2.43 -15.29 18.90
N ASP A 151 -1.67 -16.37 18.79
CA ASP A 151 -1.47 -17.36 19.85
C ASP A 151 -0.11 -17.11 20.52
N GLU A 152 -0.17 -16.57 21.74
CA GLU A 152 1.03 -16.22 22.53
C GLU A 152 1.87 -17.45 22.88
N ALA A 153 1.26 -18.59 23.16
CA ALA A 153 1.96 -19.81 23.56
C ALA A 153 2.72 -20.40 22.36
N ALA A 154 2.06 -20.49 21.21
CA ALA A 154 2.64 -20.99 19.97
C ALA A 154 3.60 -20.00 19.29
N GLY A 155 3.41 -18.69 19.49
CA GLY A 155 4.13 -17.66 18.73
C GLY A 155 3.71 -17.61 17.26
N LYS A 156 2.41 -17.83 16.99
CA LYS A 156 1.85 -17.93 15.64
C LYS A 156 0.53 -17.19 15.54
N TRP A 157 0.23 -16.72 14.34
CA TRP A 157 -1.12 -16.30 13.94
C TRP A 157 -1.93 -17.52 13.53
N LYS A 158 -3.12 -17.69 14.12
CA LYS A 158 -4.17 -18.58 13.62
C LYS A 158 -5.06 -17.81 12.66
N VAL A 159 -5.22 -18.30 11.45
CA VAL A 159 -5.90 -17.62 10.36
C VAL A 159 -7.06 -18.48 9.88
N LYS A 160 -8.25 -17.88 9.77
CA LYS A 160 -9.41 -18.51 9.15
C LYS A 160 -9.61 -17.94 7.74
N VAL A 161 -9.76 -18.85 6.79
CA VAL A 161 -9.91 -18.55 5.37
C VAL A 161 -11.21 -19.13 4.86
N GLU A 162 -12.09 -18.29 4.35
CA GLU A 162 -13.31 -18.68 3.67
C GLU A 162 -13.03 -18.95 2.19
N GLN A 163 -13.31 -20.17 1.73
CA GLN A 163 -13.24 -20.55 0.32
C GLN A 163 -14.50 -21.36 -0.03
N ASN A 164 -15.25 -20.92 -1.04
CA ASN A 164 -16.49 -21.57 -1.49
C ASN A 164 -17.51 -21.85 -0.37
N GLY A 165 -17.61 -20.95 0.62
CA GLY A 165 -18.51 -21.08 1.76
C GLY A 165 -18.02 -22.01 2.88
N VAL A 166 -16.80 -22.56 2.77
CA VAL A 166 -16.16 -23.40 3.79
C VAL A 166 -15.05 -22.60 4.47
N ILE A 167 -14.95 -22.72 5.80
CA ILE A 167 -13.86 -22.14 6.58
C ILE A 167 -12.73 -23.18 6.73
N LYS A 168 -11.54 -22.83 6.24
CA LYS A 168 -10.27 -23.52 6.47
C LYS A 168 -9.49 -22.77 7.55
N GLU A 169 -8.85 -23.51 8.45
CA GLU A 169 -7.92 -22.96 9.43
C GLU A 169 -6.48 -23.19 8.95
N ASP A 170 -5.63 -22.19 9.15
CA ASP A 170 -4.20 -22.26 8.92
C ASP A 170 -3.45 -21.50 10.03
N GLU A 171 -2.14 -21.72 10.15
CA GLU A 171 -1.31 -21.01 11.12
C GLU A 171 0.06 -20.65 10.57
N ALA A 172 0.64 -19.55 11.03
CA ALA A 172 1.96 -19.10 10.59
C ALA A 172 2.68 -18.27 11.65
N GLU A 173 4.00 -18.34 11.67
CA GLU A 173 4.82 -17.47 12.52
C GLU A 173 4.66 -16.00 12.13
N VAL A 174 4.47 -15.70 10.84
CA VAL A 174 4.34 -14.34 10.30
C VAL A 174 3.06 -14.18 9.51
N PHE A 175 2.36 -13.08 9.73
CA PHE A 175 1.19 -12.69 8.96
C PHE A 175 1.43 -11.35 8.26
N VAL A 176 1.22 -11.29 6.95
CA VAL A 176 1.42 -10.09 6.13
C VAL A 176 0.09 -9.64 5.53
N SER A 177 -0.34 -8.43 5.83
CA SER A 177 -1.46 -7.80 5.13
C SER A 177 -0.95 -7.10 3.87
N ALA A 178 -1.34 -7.61 2.70
CA ALA A 178 -1.13 -7.00 1.39
C ALA A 178 -2.47 -6.66 0.70
N SER A 179 -3.53 -6.43 1.49
CA SER A 179 -4.90 -6.24 1.01
C SER A 179 -5.17 -4.87 0.37
N GLY A 180 -4.18 -3.98 0.41
CA GLY A 180 -4.23 -2.62 -0.13
C GLY A 180 -5.09 -1.65 0.70
N PRO A 181 -4.68 -0.38 0.85
CA PRO A 181 -5.41 0.61 1.66
C PRO A 181 -6.68 1.14 1.00
N LEU A 182 -6.88 0.92 -0.31
CA LEU A 182 -8.00 1.45 -1.10
C LEU A 182 -8.74 0.32 -1.83
N SER A 183 -9.23 -0.65 -1.05
CA SER A 183 -10.04 -1.76 -1.59
C SER A 183 -11.44 -1.79 -0.98
N LYS A 184 -11.58 -1.55 0.33
CA LYS A 184 -12.86 -1.63 1.04
C LYS A 184 -13.74 -0.43 0.68
N TRP A 185 -14.91 -0.67 0.08
CA TRP A 185 -15.84 0.36 -0.34
C TRP A 185 -17.24 0.10 0.22
N LYS A 186 -18.08 1.14 0.20
CA LYS A 186 -19.52 1.04 0.49
C LYS A 186 -20.27 2.10 -0.31
N LEU A 187 -21.54 1.85 -0.59
CA LEU A 187 -22.42 2.87 -1.13
C LEU A 187 -22.51 4.07 -0.17
N PRO A 188 -22.68 5.30 -0.69
CA PRO A 188 -22.86 6.46 0.15
C PRO A 188 -24.17 6.34 0.95
N ASN A 189 -24.17 6.91 2.14
CA ASN A 189 -25.37 6.99 2.98
C ASN A 189 -26.25 8.15 2.53
N ILE A 190 -26.99 7.97 1.44
CA ILE A 190 -27.99 8.92 0.91
C ILE A 190 -29.37 8.29 1.09
N PRO A 191 -30.37 9.02 1.63
CA PRO A 191 -31.74 8.50 1.74
C PRO A 191 -32.29 8.02 0.38
N GLY A 192 -33.08 6.94 0.37
CA GLY A 192 -33.75 6.42 -0.82
C GLY A 192 -32.86 5.64 -1.81
N MET A 193 -31.60 5.34 -1.47
CA MET A 193 -30.68 4.59 -2.37
C MET A 193 -31.24 3.24 -2.84
N SER A 194 -32.02 2.54 -1.99
CA SER A 194 -32.68 1.28 -2.33
C SER A 194 -33.97 1.43 -3.14
N GLU A 195 -34.47 2.66 -3.30
CA GLU A 195 -35.73 2.96 -3.99
C GLU A 195 -35.52 3.22 -5.49
N PHE A 196 -34.27 3.49 -5.91
CA PHE A 196 -33.97 3.81 -7.31
C PHE A 196 -34.36 2.67 -8.26
N GLY A 197 -35.25 2.95 -9.21
CA GLY A 197 -35.71 1.99 -10.20
C GLY A 197 -34.72 1.73 -11.33
N GLY A 198 -33.66 2.53 -11.44
CA GLY A 198 -32.57 2.35 -12.41
C GLY A 198 -31.41 1.51 -11.86
N LYS A 199 -30.28 1.55 -12.57
CA LYS A 199 -29.05 0.84 -12.13
C LYS A 199 -28.23 1.70 -11.19
N LEU A 200 -27.95 1.18 -9.99
CA LEU A 200 -27.03 1.78 -9.04
C LEU A 200 -25.72 0.98 -9.00
N VAL A 201 -24.57 1.65 -9.16
CA VAL A 201 -23.24 1.00 -9.11
C VAL A 201 -22.24 1.83 -8.30
N HIS A 202 -21.30 1.17 -7.64
CA HIS A 202 -20.09 1.82 -7.13
C HIS A 202 -18.93 1.54 -8.07
N THR A 203 -18.01 2.49 -8.27
CA THR A 203 -16.91 2.34 -9.24
C THR A 203 -16.01 1.13 -8.94
N ALA A 204 -15.82 0.79 -7.66
CA ALA A 204 -15.07 -0.38 -7.21
C ALA A 204 -15.81 -1.74 -7.29
N ALA A 205 -17.03 -1.76 -7.83
CA ALA A 205 -17.80 -2.97 -8.14
C ALA A 205 -18.67 -2.72 -9.36
N TRP A 206 -18.00 -2.37 -10.45
CA TRP A 206 -18.64 -2.05 -11.71
C TRP A 206 -19.30 -3.30 -12.31
N ASP A 207 -20.52 -3.14 -12.83
CA ASP A 207 -21.23 -4.19 -13.56
C ASP A 207 -20.95 -4.05 -15.06
N GLU A 208 -20.03 -4.88 -15.56
CA GLU A 208 -19.65 -4.89 -16.98
C GLU A 208 -20.76 -5.37 -17.92
N SER A 209 -21.82 -6.01 -17.39
CA SER A 209 -22.96 -6.48 -18.20
C SER A 209 -23.99 -5.39 -18.49
N TYR A 210 -23.92 -4.25 -17.80
CA TYR A 210 -24.90 -3.17 -17.94
C TYR A 210 -24.53 -2.21 -19.07
N GLU A 211 -25.41 -2.09 -20.07
CA GLU A 211 -25.25 -1.13 -21.18
C GLU A 211 -25.64 0.29 -20.75
N TRP A 212 -24.62 1.16 -20.67
CA TRP A 212 -24.75 2.54 -20.19
C TRP A 212 -24.74 3.58 -21.32
N LYS A 213 -24.46 3.21 -22.58
CA LYS A 213 -24.50 4.14 -23.70
C LYS A 213 -25.92 4.63 -23.97
N ASN A 214 -26.05 5.88 -24.41
CA ASN A 214 -27.30 6.59 -24.67
C ASN A 214 -28.22 6.74 -23.44
N LYS A 215 -27.78 6.37 -22.24
CA LYS A 215 -28.54 6.51 -20.99
C LYS A 215 -28.39 7.90 -20.37
N ARG A 216 -29.27 8.22 -19.43
CA ARG A 216 -29.15 9.35 -18.50
C ARG A 216 -28.32 8.90 -17.30
N VAL A 217 -27.16 9.51 -17.11
CA VAL A 217 -26.18 9.08 -16.10
C VAL A 217 -25.93 10.18 -15.08
N ALA A 218 -25.99 9.82 -13.80
CA ALA A 218 -25.47 10.64 -12.71
C ALA A 218 -24.16 10.06 -12.19
N VAL A 219 -23.15 10.89 -11.96
CA VAL A 219 -21.90 10.52 -11.29
C VAL A 219 -21.79 11.30 -9.99
N ILE A 220 -21.78 10.60 -8.85
CA ILE A 220 -21.67 11.20 -7.52
C ILE A 220 -20.19 11.17 -7.09
N GLY A 221 -19.57 12.34 -7.02
CA GLY A 221 -18.17 12.53 -6.62
C GLY A 221 -17.26 12.96 -7.78
N ASN A 222 -16.20 13.71 -7.43
CA ASN A 222 -15.18 14.26 -8.33
C ASN A 222 -13.75 13.95 -7.85
N GLY A 223 -13.54 12.80 -7.21
CA GLY A 223 -12.19 12.22 -7.04
C GLY A 223 -11.75 11.49 -8.31
N SER A 224 -10.59 10.82 -8.28
CA SER A 224 -10.01 10.10 -9.44
C SER A 224 -11.02 9.25 -10.21
N SER A 225 -11.79 8.38 -9.52
CA SER A 225 -12.77 7.54 -10.22
C SER A 225 -13.90 8.33 -10.87
N GLY A 226 -14.36 9.42 -10.24
CA GLY A 226 -15.48 10.22 -10.75
C GLY A 226 -15.08 10.99 -12.01
N VAL A 227 -13.91 11.64 -11.98
CA VAL A 227 -13.43 12.41 -13.13
C VAL A 227 -13.10 11.51 -14.33
N GLN A 228 -12.53 10.32 -14.07
CA GLN A 228 -12.26 9.32 -15.11
C GLN A 228 -13.56 8.78 -15.73
N CYS A 229 -14.58 8.47 -14.90
CA CYS A 229 -15.89 8.03 -15.40
C CYS A 229 -16.52 9.11 -16.29
N VAL A 230 -16.59 10.35 -15.82
CA VAL A 230 -17.18 11.45 -16.60
C VAL A 230 -16.42 11.63 -17.91
N ALA A 231 -15.08 11.70 -17.88
CA ALA A 231 -14.25 11.85 -19.07
C ALA A 231 -14.44 10.70 -20.09
N ALA A 232 -14.62 9.46 -19.63
CA ALA A 232 -14.81 8.31 -20.51
C ALA A 232 -16.24 8.17 -21.06
N MET A 233 -17.24 8.63 -20.32
CA MET A 233 -18.65 8.36 -20.61
C MET A 233 -19.39 9.52 -21.29
N HIS A 234 -19.00 10.78 -21.04
CA HIS A 234 -19.83 11.95 -21.35
C HIS A 234 -20.30 12.06 -22.82
N SER A 235 -19.45 11.65 -23.78
CA SER A 235 -19.75 11.72 -25.21
C SER A 235 -20.64 10.59 -25.73
N GLN A 236 -20.88 9.56 -24.91
CA GLN A 236 -21.60 8.35 -25.29
C GLN A 236 -22.93 8.19 -24.55
N VAL A 237 -23.27 9.12 -23.66
CA VAL A 237 -24.53 9.12 -22.88
C VAL A 237 -25.48 10.20 -23.40
N SER A 238 -26.79 10.04 -23.21
CA SER A 238 -27.77 11.05 -23.64
C SER A 238 -27.80 12.26 -22.69
N LYS A 239 -27.43 12.04 -21.42
CA LYS A 239 -27.31 13.07 -20.40
C LYS A 239 -26.28 12.64 -19.35
N MET A 240 -25.45 13.56 -18.90
CA MET A 240 -24.50 13.37 -17.80
C MET A 240 -24.67 14.48 -16.77
N VAL A 241 -24.78 14.13 -15.49
CA VAL A 241 -24.72 15.09 -14.38
C VAL A 241 -23.70 14.63 -13.37
N ASN A 242 -22.65 15.44 -13.15
CA ASN A 242 -21.67 15.17 -12.10
C ASN A 242 -22.03 15.97 -10.84
N TYR A 243 -22.39 15.24 -9.77
CA TYR A 243 -22.69 15.81 -8.46
C TYR A 243 -21.39 16.01 -7.66
N VAL A 244 -21.05 17.28 -7.44
CA VAL A 244 -19.79 17.72 -6.85
C VAL A 244 -20.05 18.36 -5.49
N ARG A 245 -19.44 17.81 -4.43
CA ARG A 245 -19.58 18.34 -3.07
C ARG A 245 -18.56 19.44 -2.74
N ASN A 246 -17.35 19.35 -3.29
CA ASN A 246 -16.27 20.30 -3.05
C ASN A 246 -15.42 20.45 -4.31
N PRO A 247 -14.79 21.62 -4.52
CA PRO A 247 -13.81 21.79 -5.58
C PRO A 247 -12.61 20.86 -5.39
N THR A 248 -11.99 20.46 -6.50
CA THR A 248 -10.80 19.61 -6.56
C THR A 248 -9.87 20.12 -7.67
N TRP A 249 -8.57 20.11 -7.42
CA TRP A 249 -7.56 20.39 -8.44
C TRP A 249 -7.52 19.28 -9.48
N ILE A 250 -7.85 19.62 -10.73
CA ILE A 250 -7.55 18.77 -11.89
C ILE A 250 -6.15 19.16 -12.36
N ALA A 251 -5.17 18.39 -11.93
CA ALA A 251 -3.77 18.75 -12.09
C ALA A 251 -3.25 18.41 -13.49
N SER A 252 -2.11 19.01 -13.84
CA SER A 252 -1.28 18.52 -14.95
C SER A 252 -0.94 17.05 -14.75
N ASN A 253 -0.88 16.33 -15.87
CA ASN A 253 -0.42 14.95 -15.87
C ASN A 253 0.97 14.83 -15.23
N PHE A 254 1.15 13.80 -14.38
CA PHE A 254 2.44 13.52 -13.75
C PHE A 254 3.49 13.25 -14.82
N SER A 255 4.68 13.83 -14.69
CA SER A 255 5.71 13.79 -15.75
C SER A 255 5.23 14.32 -17.11
N GLY A 256 4.26 15.25 -17.10
CA GLY A 256 3.70 15.88 -18.31
C GLY A 256 4.74 16.59 -19.20
N HIS A 257 5.89 17.02 -18.66
CA HIS A 257 6.99 17.59 -19.46
C HIS A 257 7.65 16.58 -20.41
N LEU A 258 7.40 15.28 -20.21
CA LEU A 258 7.84 14.19 -21.09
C LEU A 258 6.74 13.76 -22.08
N THR A 259 5.55 14.36 -22.00
CA THR A 259 4.50 14.16 -23.01
C THR A 259 4.77 15.04 -24.23
N ARG A 260 4.28 14.60 -25.40
CA ARG A 260 4.46 15.35 -26.67
C ARG A 260 3.80 16.73 -26.63
N ASP A 261 2.52 16.77 -26.23
CA ASP A 261 1.69 17.99 -26.25
C ASP A 261 0.95 18.24 -24.91
N GLY A 262 1.48 17.76 -23.79
CA GLY A 262 0.81 17.84 -22.48
C GLY A 262 -0.28 16.77 -22.26
N ARG A 263 -0.47 15.85 -23.20
CA ARG A 263 -1.57 14.87 -23.25
C ARG A 263 -1.05 13.43 -23.30
N ASN A 264 -1.92 12.48 -22.93
CA ASN A 264 -1.66 11.07 -23.18
C ASN A 264 -1.47 10.78 -24.68
N PHE A 265 -0.58 9.86 -25.03
CA PHE A 265 -0.30 9.47 -26.42
C PHE A 265 -0.03 7.97 -26.52
N ALA A 266 -0.31 7.39 -27.69
CA ALA A 266 0.04 6.01 -28.01
C ALA A 266 1.51 5.92 -28.48
N TYR A 267 2.23 4.92 -27.98
CA TYR A 267 3.57 4.60 -28.48
C TYR A 267 3.49 3.95 -29.85
N THR A 268 4.39 4.33 -30.76
CA THR A 268 4.50 3.66 -32.06
C THR A 268 5.17 2.29 -31.91
N GLU A 269 5.03 1.41 -32.90
CA GLU A 269 5.73 0.12 -32.89
C GLU A 269 7.25 0.29 -32.95
N GLU A 270 7.75 1.34 -33.60
CA GLU A 270 9.18 1.66 -33.65
C GLU A 270 9.71 2.05 -32.27
N GLU A 271 8.94 2.84 -31.49
CA GLU A 271 9.30 3.19 -30.10
C GLU A 271 9.33 1.95 -29.22
N LYS A 272 8.28 1.13 -29.26
CA LYS A 272 8.22 -0.13 -28.50
C LYS A 272 9.31 -1.11 -28.93
N LYS A 273 9.62 -1.17 -30.24
CA LYS A 273 10.73 -1.97 -30.78
C LYS A 273 12.08 -1.50 -30.23
N LYS A 274 12.32 -0.18 -30.20
CA LYS A 274 13.53 0.38 -29.59
C LYS A 274 13.65 -0.01 -28.12
N PHE A 275 12.56 0.07 -27.35
CA PHE A 275 12.58 -0.35 -25.94
C PHE A 275 12.90 -1.84 -25.75
N ARG A 276 12.48 -2.70 -26.69
CA ARG A 276 12.81 -4.14 -26.68
C ARG A 276 14.26 -4.42 -27.10
N GLU A 277 14.77 -3.70 -28.09
CA GLU A 277 16.07 -3.97 -28.72
C GLU A 277 17.25 -3.26 -28.03
N ASP A 278 16.98 -2.20 -27.26
CA ASP A 278 17.99 -1.46 -26.48
C ASP A 278 17.60 -1.38 -24.99
N PRO A 279 17.84 -2.46 -24.20
CA PRO A 279 17.52 -2.50 -22.78
C PRO A 279 18.24 -1.44 -21.96
N ALA A 280 19.42 -0.98 -22.38
CA ALA A 280 20.18 0.05 -21.66
C ALA A 280 19.53 1.42 -21.82
N ALA A 281 19.13 1.79 -23.04
CA ALA A 281 18.37 3.02 -23.26
C ALA A 281 17.01 2.99 -22.57
N PHE A 282 16.31 1.85 -22.60
CA PHE A 282 15.05 1.69 -21.89
C PHE A 282 15.25 1.84 -20.37
N PHE A 283 16.31 1.28 -19.80
CA PHE A 283 16.65 1.45 -18.39
C PHE A 283 16.88 2.93 -18.02
N GLU A 284 17.67 3.67 -18.79
CA GLU A 284 17.94 5.08 -18.48
C GLU A 284 16.67 5.94 -18.60
N MET A 285 15.81 5.70 -19.60
CA MET A 285 14.51 6.36 -19.69
C MET A 285 13.63 6.03 -18.46
N ARG A 286 13.56 4.76 -18.04
CA ARG A 286 12.80 4.37 -16.84
C ARG A 286 13.35 5.03 -15.57
N LYS A 287 14.66 5.16 -15.46
CA LYS A 287 15.33 5.83 -14.35
C LYS A 287 15.05 7.34 -14.34
N GLU A 288 14.98 7.98 -15.50
CA GLU A 288 14.56 9.37 -15.63
C GLU A 288 13.10 9.55 -15.18
N LEU A 289 12.20 8.66 -15.59
CA LEU A 289 10.81 8.64 -15.13
C LEU A 289 10.71 8.46 -13.62
N GLU A 290 11.44 7.50 -13.06
CA GLU A 290 11.46 7.23 -11.63
C GLU A 290 12.01 8.44 -10.84
N ASN A 291 13.04 9.10 -11.35
CA ASN A 291 13.54 10.36 -10.78
C ASN A 291 12.47 11.45 -10.81
N SER A 292 11.77 11.61 -11.93
CA SER A 292 10.69 12.59 -12.08
C SER A 292 9.55 12.33 -11.09
N VAL A 293 9.13 11.07 -10.93
CA VAL A 293 8.08 10.69 -9.98
C VAL A 293 8.52 10.97 -8.53
N ASN A 294 9.77 10.68 -8.17
CA ASN A 294 10.28 10.95 -6.82
C ASN A 294 10.50 12.44 -6.52
N GLN A 295 10.74 13.28 -7.54
CA GLN A 295 10.78 14.74 -7.37
C GLN A 295 9.43 15.31 -6.90
N PHE A 296 8.32 14.60 -7.13
CA PHE A 296 6.99 15.03 -6.74
C PHE A 296 6.85 15.35 -5.24
N ALA A 297 7.54 14.62 -4.37
CA ALA A 297 7.52 14.88 -2.92
C ALA A 297 7.95 16.31 -2.55
N TYR A 298 8.89 16.90 -3.30
CA TYR A 298 9.34 18.27 -3.04
C TYR A 298 8.26 19.30 -3.42
N GLY A 299 7.41 19.00 -4.40
CA GLY A 299 6.24 19.80 -4.74
C GLY A 299 5.17 19.83 -3.66
N MET A 300 5.23 18.93 -2.66
CA MET A 300 4.32 18.91 -1.51
C MET A 300 4.81 19.77 -0.35
N MET A 301 6.04 20.27 -0.39
CA MET A 301 6.60 21.17 0.65
C MET A 301 6.16 22.61 0.39
N LYS A 302 5.49 23.26 1.36
CA LYS A 302 4.88 24.60 1.18
C LYS A 302 5.87 25.68 0.74
N ASP A 303 7.09 25.63 1.27
CA ASP A 303 8.11 26.64 0.99
C ASP A 303 8.85 26.42 -0.33
N HIS A 304 8.67 25.26 -0.97
CA HIS A 304 9.39 24.88 -2.18
C HIS A 304 8.83 25.61 -3.41
N THR A 305 9.71 26.05 -4.30
CA THR A 305 9.33 26.80 -5.52
C THR A 305 8.30 26.05 -6.37
N LEU A 306 8.42 24.72 -6.47
CA LEU A 306 7.43 23.90 -7.18
C LEU A 306 6.02 24.02 -6.59
N ASN A 307 5.86 24.07 -5.26
CA ASN A 307 4.55 24.22 -4.65
C ASN A 307 3.98 25.63 -4.88
N LYS A 308 4.82 26.65 -4.73
CA LYS A 308 4.43 28.06 -4.95
C LYS A 308 3.92 28.29 -6.37
N LEU A 309 4.55 27.68 -7.37
CA LEU A 309 4.14 27.77 -8.78
C LEU A 309 2.97 26.84 -9.12
N ALA A 310 2.77 25.74 -8.37
CA ALA A 310 1.76 24.73 -8.70
C ALA A 310 0.34 25.30 -8.72
N THR A 311 0.00 26.22 -7.80
CA THR A 311 -1.34 26.84 -7.75
C THR A 311 -1.61 27.67 -8.99
N GLU A 312 -0.65 28.49 -9.42
CA GLU A 312 -0.78 29.35 -10.60
C GLU A 312 -0.91 28.51 -11.87
N ILE A 313 -0.01 27.52 -12.04
CA ILE A 313 -0.01 26.61 -13.18
C ILE A 313 -1.33 25.82 -13.25
N ALA A 314 -1.77 25.22 -12.14
CA ALA A 314 -3.01 24.46 -12.09
C ALA A 314 -4.23 25.35 -12.34
N THR A 315 -4.26 26.57 -11.79
CA THR A 315 -5.36 27.51 -12.02
C THR A 315 -5.45 27.89 -13.50
N GLN A 316 -4.33 28.28 -14.12
CA GLN A 316 -4.30 28.65 -15.53
C GLN A 316 -4.73 27.48 -16.42
N GLN A 317 -4.21 26.29 -16.16
CA GLN A 317 -4.56 25.10 -16.93
C GLN A 317 -6.05 24.75 -16.81
N MET A 318 -6.62 24.82 -15.61
CA MET A 318 -8.05 24.55 -15.41
C MET A 318 -8.91 25.60 -16.14
N GLN A 319 -8.52 26.88 -16.10
CA GLN A 319 -9.20 27.94 -16.84
C GLN A 319 -9.13 27.70 -18.36
N ASP A 320 -7.95 27.35 -18.88
CA ASP A 320 -7.75 27.08 -20.30
C ASP A 320 -8.55 25.87 -20.78
N ARG A 321 -8.66 24.81 -19.97
CA ARG A 321 -9.46 23.61 -20.28
C ARG A 321 -10.97 23.87 -20.19
N LEU A 322 -11.40 24.80 -19.34
CA LEU A 322 -12.81 25.20 -19.17
C LEU A 322 -13.25 26.36 -20.06
N LYS A 323 -12.36 26.97 -20.86
CA LYS A 323 -12.67 28.16 -21.66
C LYS A 323 -13.85 27.99 -22.63
N ASN A 324 -14.10 26.75 -23.06
CA ASN A 324 -15.18 26.38 -23.98
C ASN A 324 -16.38 25.75 -23.25
N SER A 325 -16.43 25.79 -21.91
CA SER A 325 -17.56 25.27 -21.14
C SER A 325 -18.85 26.01 -21.51
N HIS A 326 -19.95 25.28 -21.65
CA HIS A 326 -21.27 25.90 -21.85
C HIS A 326 -21.81 26.56 -20.57
N ASP A 327 -21.24 26.24 -19.41
CA ASP A 327 -21.48 26.91 -18.13
C ASP A 327 -20.18 27.56 -17.61
N PRO A 328 -20.02 28.88 -17.74
CA PRO A 328 -18.86 29.61 -17.24
C PRO A 328 -18.71 29.58 -15.71
N SER A 329 -19.79 29.30 -14.97
CA SER A 329 -19.77 29.27 -13.50
C SER A 329 -18.94 28.10 -12.95
N ILE A 330 -18.74 27.05 -13.75
CA ILE A 330 -17.92 25.88 -13.39
C ILE A 330 -16.48 26.31 -13.10
N ALA A 331 -15.89 27.17 -13.94
CA ALA A 331 -14.51 27.64 -13.75
C ALA A 331 -14.33 28.44 -12.45
N LEU A 332 -15.34 29.21 -12.07
CA LEU A 332 -15.35 29.98 -10.82
C LEU A 332 -15.48 29.07 -9.60
N LYS A 333 -16.39 28.10 -9.64
CA LYS A 333 -16.68 27.20 -8.50
C LYS A 333 -15.65 26.09 -8.30
N MET A 334 -15.00 25.63 -9.38
CA MET A 334 -14.07 24.49 -9.32
C MET A 334 -12.70 24.85 -8.74
N LYS A 335 -12.33 26.15 -8.70
CA LYS A 335 -11.05 26.60 -8.14
C LYS A 335 -11.02 26.38 -6.62
N PRO A 336 -10.18 25.47 -6.10
CA PRO A 336 -10.07 25.27 -4.65
C PRO A 336 -9.38 26.44 -3.92
N ASP A 337 -9.63 26.56 -2.62
CA ASP A 337 -9.03 27.54 -1.70
C ASP A 337 -7.82 26.99 -0.92
N PHE A 338 -7.46 25.73 -1.16
CA PHE A 338 -6.33 25.04 -0.54
C PHE A 338 -5.22 24.73 -1.55
N SER A 339 -3.98 24.58 -1.06
CA SER A 339 -2.82 24.32 -1.92
C SER A 339 -2.93 22.99 -2.67
N PRO A 340 -2.46 22.92 -3.95
CA PRO A 340 -2.23 21.66 -4.64
C PRO A 340 -1.40 20.71 -3.77
N GLY A 341 -1.89 19.48 -3.61
CA GLY A 341 -1.29 18.47 -2.72
C GLY A 341 -2.04 18.23 -1.42
N CYS A 342 -2.92 19.14 -0.96
CA CYS A 342 -3.73 18.90 0.24
C CYS A 342 -4.66 17.68 0.09
N ARG A 343 -5.15 17.48 -1.14
CA ARG A 343 -5.72 16.22 -1.62
C ARG A 343 -4.78 15.62 -2.64
N ARG A 344 -4.93 14.31 -2.87
CA ARG A 344 -4.30 13.64 -4.01
C ARG A 344 -4.61 14.41 -5.28
N LEU A 345 -3.57 14.84 -5.99
CA LEU A 345 -3.74 15.47 -7.28
C LEU A 345 -4.32 14.46 -8.26
N THR A 346 -5.29 14.90 -9.05
CA THR A 346 -6.04 14.02 -9.96
C THR A 346 -5.89 14.53 -11.37
N PRO A 347 -4.86 14.08 -12.12
CA PRO A 347 -4.81 14.35 -13.55
C PRO A 347 -5.91 13.58 -14.28
N CYS A 348 -6.64 14.27 -15.15
CA CYS A 348 -7.67 13.64 -15.98
C CYS A 348 -7.88 14.45 -17.25
N ASP A 349 -7.32 13.99 -18.36
CA ASP A 349 -7.62 14.55 -19.67
C ASP A 349 -9.08 14.25 -20.05
N GLY A 350 -9.78 15.24 -20.60
CA GLY A 350 -11.17 15.12 -21.06
C GLY A 350 -12.23 15.45 -20.01
N TYR A 351 -11.90 15.46 -18.71
CA TYR A 351 -12.91 15.76 -17.67
C TYR A 351 -13.38 17.20 -17.72
N LEU A 352 -12.47 18.18 -17.72
CA LEU A 352 -12.85 19.59 -17.78
C LEU A 352 -13.43 19.96 -19.15
N GLU A 353 -12.87 19.37 -20.20
CA GLU A 353 -13.33 19.56 -21.58
C GLU A 353 -14.73 18.97 -21.81
N SER A 354 -15.16 17.97 -21.02
CA SER A 354 -16.48 17.36 -21.13
C SER A 354 -17.62 18.37 -20.96
N PHE A 355 -17.40 19.42 -20.17
CA PHE A 355 -18.37 20.49 -19.94
C PHE A 355 -18.49 21.47 -21.12
N ALA A 356 -17.75 21.31 -22.20
CA ALA A 356 -18.06 21.97 -23.47
C ALA A 356 -19.29 21.33 -24.16
N ASN A 357 -19.62 20.08 -23.82
CA ASN A 357 -20.77 19.39 -24.37
C ASN A 357 -22.06 19.81 -23.63
N PRO A 358 -23.12 20.27 -24.32
CA PRO A 358 -24.37 20.67 -23.68
C PRO A 358 -25.12 19.55 -22.96
N ASN A 359 -24.76 18.27 -23.16
CA ASN A 359 -25.37 17.14 -22.45
C ASN A 359 -24.78 16.89 -21.05
N THR A 360 -23.70 17.59 -20.67
CA THR A 360 -22.89 17.26 -19.49
C THR A 360 -22.88 18.41 -18.50
N HIS A 361 -23.56 18.26 -17.38
CA HIS A 361 -23.71 19.33 -16.39
C HIS A 361 -22.98 19.02 -15.08
N MET A 362 -22.65 20.08 -14.33
CA MET A 362 -22.10 19.98 -12.98
C MET A 362 -23.11 20.49 -11.98
N CYS A 363 -23.48 19.66 -11.01
CA CYS A 363 -24.40 20.02 -9.94
C CYS A 363 -23.61 20.23 -8.63
N TRP A 364 -23.79 21.39 -8.01
CA TRP A 364 -23.15 21.75 -6.74
C TRP A 364 -24.11 21.67 -5.56
N GLU A 365 -25.41 21.64 -5.86
CA GLU A 365 -26.48 21.54 -4.90
C GLU A 365 -26.41 20.19 -4.18
N ALA A 366 -26.59 20.22 -2.85
CA ALA A 366 -26.55 18.99 -2.06
C ALA A 366 -27.69 18.06 -2.47
N ILE A 367 -27.40 16.76 -2.50
CA ILE A 367 -28.40 15.72 -2.70
C ILE A 367 -29.24 15.61 -1.41
N ASP A 368 -30.55 15.72 -1.54
CA ASP A 368 -31.53 15.49 -0.48
C ASP A 368 -31.79 13.98 -0.34
N CYS A 369 -32.25 13.36 -1.42
CA CYS A 369 -32.50 11.92 -1.50
C CYS A 369 -32.36 11.39 -2.93
N ILE A 370 -32.23 10.07 -3.04
CA ILE A 370 -32.48 9.32 -4.26
C ILE A 370 -33.98 8.99 -4.30
N THR A 371 -34.60 9.19 -5.45
CA THR A 371 -36.01 8.85 -5.69
C THR A 371 -36.10 7.59 -6.55
N GLU A 372 -37.32 7.08 -6.76
CA GLU A 372 -37.56 5.99 -7.72
C GLU A 372 -37.00 6.30 -9.13
N LYS A 373 -37.01 7.58 -9.53
CA LYS A 373 -36.64 8.01 -10.88
C LYS A 373 -35.24 8.58 -11.00
N GLY A 374 -34.62 9.03 -9.92
CA GLY A 374 -33.31 9.68 -9.99
C GLY A 374 -32.89 10.37 -8.70
N ILE A 375 -32.44 11.62 -8.81
CA ILE A 375 -31.81 12.35 -7.70
C ILE A 375 -32.56 13.65 -7.47
N LYS A 376 -32.96 13.88 -6.21
CA LYS A 376 -33.53 15.13 -5.75
C LYS A 376 -32.51 15.93 -4.94
N THR A 377 -32.34 17.19 -5.27
CA THR A 377 -31.48 18.13 -4.55
C THR A 377 -32.26 18.92 -3.50
N VAL A 378 -31.54 19.51 -2.54
CA VAL A 378 -32.13 20.27 -1.42
C VAL A 378 -32.94 21.51 -1.84
N ASP A 379 -32.72 22.02 -3.05
CA ASP A 379 -33.52 23.11 -3.64
C ASP A 379 -34.84 22.62 -4.25
N GLY A 380 -35.13 21.31 -4.13
CA GLY A 380 -36.37 20.69 -4.58
C GLY A 380 -36.36 20.26 -6.04
N LYS A 381 -35.29 20.49 -6.80
CA LYS A 381 -35.17 19.99 -8.17
C LYS A 381 -34.94 18.48 -8.16
N GLU A 382 -35.58 17.80 -9.10
CA GLU A 382 -35.40 16.37 -9.32
C GLU A 382 -34.95 16.15 -10.77
N GLU A 383 -33.92 15.33 -10.93
CA GLU A 383 -33.44 14.90 -12.23
C GLU A 383 -33.52 13.38 -12.34
N GLU A 384 -34.08 12.91 -13.47
CA GLU A 384 -34.25 11.49 -13.73
C GLU A 384 -33.00 10.88 -14.38
N PHE A 385 -32.66 9.65 -13.96
CA PHE A 385 -31.49 8.91 -14.42
C PHE A 385 -31.82 7.43 -14.64
N ASP A 386 -31.10 6.79 -15.56
CA ASP A 386 -31.14 5.34 -15.75
C ASP A 386 -29.98 4.65 -15.03
N LEU A 387 -28.90 5.39 -14.75
CA LEU A 387 -27.70 4.91 -14.06
C LEU A 387 -27.21 5.97 -13.06
N ILE A 388 -26.97 5.53 -11.83
CA ILE A 388 -26.26 6.33 -10.81
C ILE A 388 -24.94 5.63 -10.50
N VAL A 389 -23.84 6.33 -10.77
CA VAL A 389 -22.47 5.91 -10.47
C VAL A 389 -22.00 6.57 -9.18
N CYS A 390 -21.81 5.78 -8.14
CA CYS A 390 -21.19 6.23 -6.89
C CYS A 390 -19.66 6.15 -7.01
N ALA A 391 -19.02 7.29 -7.30
CA ALA A 391 -17.57 7.46 -7.29
C ALA A 391 -17.11 8.03 -5.93
N THR A 392 -17.56 7.38 -4.85
CA THR A 392 -17.52 7.93 -3.48
C THR A 392 -16.30 7.52 -2.66
N GLY A 393 -15.36 6.80 -3.27
CA GLY A 393 -14.09 6.42 -2.68
C GLY A 393 -14.16 5.14 -1.83
N PHE A 394 -13.27 5.06 -0.85
CA PHE A 394 -13.02 3.86 -0.05
C PHE A 394 -13.06 4.17 1.46
N ASP A 395 -13.16 3.13 2.26
CA ASP A 395 -12.93 3.17 3.70
C ASP A 395 -11.43 3.38 3.97
N THR A 396 -11.11 4.52 4.59
CA THR A 396 -9.73 4.95 4.87
C THR A 396 -9.35 4.78 6.34
N SER A 397 -10.04 3.89 7.07
CA SER A 397 -9.70 3.54 8.45
C SER A 397 -8.42 2.70 8.56
N PHE A 398 -7.96 2.09 7.46
CA PHE A 398 -6.88 1.09 7.39
C PHE A 398 -7.16 -0.21 8.16
N VAL A 399 -8.26 -0.29 8.91
CA VAL A 399 -8.69 -1.52 9.60
C VAL A 399 -8.94 -2.61 8.55
N PRO A 400 -8.33 -3.81 8.71
CA PRO A 400 -8.48 -4.88 7.76
C PRO A 400 -9.95 -5.35 7.63
N ARG A 401 -10.26 -6.10 6.57
CA ARG A 401 -11.61 -6.61 6.33
C ARG A 401 -11.98 -7.82 7.18
N TRP A 402 -10.99 -8.44 7.81
CA TRP A 402 -11.14 -9.57 8.71
C TRP A 402 -11.10 -9.11 10.16
N THR A 403 -11.66 -9.93 11.04
CA THR A 403 -11.49 -9.76 12.49
C THR A 403 -10.04 -10.05 12.83
N MET A 404 -9.39 -9.14 13.55
CA MET A 404 -7.98 -9.29 13.90
C MET A 404 -7.76 -9.01 15.39
N SER A 405 -7.15 -9.98 16.08
CA SER A 405 -6.85 -9.89 17.51
C SER A 405 -5.42 -10.29 17.78
N GLY A 406 -4.62 -9.35 18.27
CA GLY A 406 -3.23 -9.56 18.64
C GLY A 406 -3.06 -9.96 20.11
N ARG A 407 -1.88 -9.66 20.65
CA ARG A 407 -1.53 -9.90 22.05
C ARG A 407 -2.54 -9.23 22.98
N ASP A 408 -2.90 -9.91 24.07
CA ASP A 408 -3.86 -9.43 25.08
C ASP A 408 -5.20 -8.96 24.48
N ASN A 409 -5.63 -9.59 23.38
CA ASN A 409 -6.82 -9.23 22.59
C ASN A 409 -6.79 -7.80 22.01
N ALA A 410 -5.62 -7.21 21.81
CA ALA A 410 -5.50 -5.92 21.12
C ALA A 410 -6.13 -6.02 19.71
N THR A 411 -6.92 -5.03 19.31
CA THR A 411 -7.54 -4.99 17.98
C THR A 411 -7.25 -3.68 17.25
N LEU A 412 -7.19 -3.74 15.91
CA LEU A 412 -6.93 -2.55 15.09
C LEU A 412 -8.14 -1.64 14.99
N ASP A 413 -9.37 -2.15 15.11
CA ASP A 413 -10.58 -1.35 15.08
C ASP A 413 -10.69 -0.41 16.28
N GLU A 414 -10.33 -0.85 17.49
CA GLU A 414 -10.28 0.03 18.65
C GLU A 414 -9.05 0.94 18.61
N ARG A 415 -7.88 0.39 18.23
CA ARG A 415 -6.64 1.15 18.15
C ARG A 415 -6.71 2.31 17.15
N TRP A 416 -7.30 2.08 15.98
CA TRP A 416 -7.35 3.05 14.88
C TRP A 416 -8.72 3.74 14.72
N LYS A 417 -9.60 3.58 15.70
CA LYS A 417 -10.94 4.18 15.77
C LYS A 417 -11.00 5.65 15.39
N HIS A 418 -9.98 6.42 15.77
CA HIS A 418 -9.91 7.86 15.51
C HIS A 418 -8.92 8.22 14.42
N ASN A 419 -7.68 7.76 14.55
CA ASN A 419 -6.61 7.94 13.58
C ASN A 419 -5.73 6.68 13.55
N PRO A 420 -5.40 6.16 12.36
CA PRO A 420 -4.51 5.04 12.23
C PRO A 420 -3.04 5.47 12.33
N GLU A 421 -2.26 4.71 13.09
CA GLU A 421 -0.83 4.93 13.34
C GLU A 421 -0.08 3.61 13.21
N ALA A 422 1.09 3.66 12.57
CA ALA A 422 1.99 2.55 12.43
C ALA A 422 3.44 3.03 12.47
N PHE A 423 4.36 2.13 12.82
CA PHE A 423 5.80 2.35 12.72
C PHE A 423 6.22 2.17 11.27
N PHE A 424 6.63 3.28 10.63
CA PHE A 424 7.01 3.33 9.21
C PHE A 424 6.01 2.63 8.28
N SER A 425 4.71 2.71 8.56
CA SER A 425 3.65 2.05 7.78
C SER A 425 3.61 0.52 7.80
N VAL A 426 4.58 -0.13 8.45
CA VAL A 426 4.72 -1.60 8.38
C VAL A 426 4.17 -2.30 9.61
N GLN A 427 4.36 -1.75 10.82
CA GLN A 427 4.13 -2.48 12.08
C GLN A 427 3.31 -1.68 13.08
N VAL A 428 2.68 -2.39 14.01
CA VAL A 428 1.77 -1.84 15.02
C VAL A 428 2.01 -2.59 16.34
N ASP A 429 2.09 -1.90 17.49
CA ASP A 429 2.19 -2.59 18.78
C ASP A 429 0.88 -3.29 19.13
N GLY A 430 0.98 -4.33 19.96
CA GLY A 430 -0.07 -5.31 20.21
C GLY A 430 -0.22 -6.36 19.12
N MET A 431 0.51 -6.26 17.99
CA MET A 431 0.41 -7.17 16.84
C MET A 431 1.75 -7.84 16.52
N PRO A 432 2.21 -8.84 17.31
CA PRO A 432 3.50 -9.48 17.10
C PRO A 432 3.58 -10.17 15.73
N ASN A 433 4.75 -10.11 15.07
CA ASN A 433 5.01 -10.73 13.76
C ASN A 433 4.01 -10.36 12.65
N TYR A 434 3.24 -9.29 12.82
CA TYR A 434 2.33 -8.77 11.81
C TYR A 434 2.98 -7.64 11.04
N PHE A 435 2.89 -7.71 9.71
CA PHE A 435 3.42 -6.68 8.81
C PHE A 435 2.34 -6.22 7.84
N ILE A 436 2.40 -4.94 7.46
CA ILE A 436 1.45 -4.32 6.53
C ILE A 436 2.23 -3.78 5.33
N ILE A 437 1.78 -4.12 4.14
CA ILE A 437 2.21 -3.49 2.90
C ILE A 437 1.18 -2.42 2.54
N GLY A 438 1.56 -1.15 2.68
CA GLY A 438 0.65 -0.03 2.42
C GLY A 438 -0.25 0.33 3.59
N GLY A 439 0.26 0.27 4.83
CA GLY A 439 -0.45 0.71 6.02
C GLY A 439 -0.62 2.24 6.10
N PRO A 440 -1.04 2.78 7.26
CA PRO A 440 -1.06 4.24 7.45
C PRO A 440 0.35 4.83 7.31
N ASN A 441 0.46 6.09 6.91
CA ASN A 441 1.74 6.77 6.63
C ASN A 441 2.63 6.11 5.57
N PHE A 442 2.04 5.58 4.48
CA PHE A 442 2.77 4.95 3.38
C PHE A 442 3.16 5.94 2.27
N THR A 443 4.04 5.53 1.36
CA THR A 443 4.51 6.34 0.22
C THR A 443 3.47 6.47 -0.91
N VAL A 444 2.24 6.88 -0.58
CA VAL A 444 1.09 6.98 -1.51
C VAL A 444 1.07 8.27 -2.36
N SER A 445 1.75 9.31 -1.87
CA SER A 445 1.83 10.64 -2.53
C SER A 445 3.27 11.18 -2.55
N ASN A 446 4.23 10.33 -2.20
CA ASN A 446 5.63 10.70 -1.91
C ASN A 446 6.57 10.43 -3.10
N GLY A 447 6.06 9.83 -4.17
CA GLY A 447 6.84 9.33 -5.30
C GLY A 447 6.40 7.92 -5.66
N SER A 448 7.38 7.06 -5.98
CA SER A 448 7.10 5.72 -6.50
C SER A 448 6.48 4.79 -5.44
N LEU A 449 5.22 4.44 -5.66
CA LEU A 449 4.47 3.53 -4.80
C LEU A 449 5.06 2.11 -4.84
N LEU A 450 5.40 1.61 -6.03
CA LEU A 450 5.85 0.23 -6.21
C LEU A 450 7.27 0.03 -5.68
N ALA A 451 8.12 1.06 -5.73
CA ALA A 451 9.40 1.04 -5.03
C ALA A 451 9.21 0.93 -3.52
N GLY A 452 8.31 1.73 -2.93
CA GLY A 452 7.95 1.64 -1.51
C GLY A 452 7.47 0.24 -1.11
N ILE A 453 6.64 -0.39 -1.94
CA ILE A 453 6.18 -1.79 -1.74
C ILE A 453 7.38 -2.75 -1.71
N SER A 454 8.30 -2.64 -2.67
CA SER A 454 9.49 -3.49 -2.71
C SER A 454 10.34 -3.31 -1.45
N PHE A 455 10.51 -2.08 -0.94
CA PHE A 455 11.32 -1.82 0.25
C PHE A 455 10.70 -2.43 1.51
N VAL A 456 9.37 -2.39 1.64
CA VAL A 456 8.68 -3.09 2.73
C VAL A 456 8.85 -4.59 2.61
N CYS A 457 8.79 -5.16 1.40
CA CYS A 457 9.04 -6.59 1.22
C CYS A 457 10.48 -6.97 1.62
N ASP A 458 11.48 -6.15 1.26
CA ASP A 458 12.86 -6.35 1.71
C ASP A 458 12.98 -6.29 3.24
N TYR A 459 12.29 -5.32 3.86
CA TYR A 459 12.23 -5.19 5.30
C TYR A 459 11.63 -6.43 5.99
N ILE A 460 10.49 -6.92 5.50
CA ILE A 460 9.83 -8.15 6.00
C ILE A 460 10.77 -9.33 5.87
N MET A 461 11.42 -9.50 4.71
CA MET A 461 12.28 -10.66 4.47
C MET A 461 13.55 -10.65 5.33
N ARG A 462 14.13 -9.49 5.63
CA ARG A 462 15.24 -9.41 6.60
C ARG A 462 14.80 -9.89 7.98
N TRP A 463 13.63 -9.47 8.46
CA TRP A 463 13.11 -9.97 9.74
C TRP A 463 12.77 -11.45 9.71
N ALA A 464 12.16 -11.94 8.64
CA ALA A 464 11.87 -13.36 8.46
C ALA A 464 13.15 -14.22 8.52
N GLN A 465 14.22 -13.80 7.82
CA GLN A 465 15.53 -14.46 7.89
C GLN A 465 16.14 -14.37 9.29
N HIS A 466 16.05 -13.20 9.93
CA HIS A 466 16.53 -13.01 11.30
C HIS A 466 15.79 -13.95 12.27
N MET A 467 14.47 -14.08 12.14
CA MET A 467 13.65 -14.99 12.93
C MET A 467 13.99 -16.46 12.71
N ALA A 468 14.26 -16.83 11.46
CA ALA A 468 14.66 -18.19 11.11
C ALA A 468 16.03 -18.55 11.72
N THR A 469 16.96 -17.61 11.80
CA THR A 469 18.37 -17.87 12.15
C THR A 469 18.72 -17.60 13.63
N HIS A 470 17.98 -16.72 14.33
CA HIS A 470 18.33 -16.26 15.68
C HIS A 470 17.39 -16.77 16.79
N ASP A 471 16.68 -17.87 16.52
CA ASP A 471 15.73 -18.50 17.46
C ASP A 471 14.66 -17.55 18.00
N ILE A 472 14.32 -16.50 17.24
CA ILE A 472 13.29 -15.54 17.61
C ILE A 472 11.92 -16.20 17.39
N LYS A 473 11.10 -16.14 18.44
CA LYS A 473 9.69 -16.56 18.44
C LYS A 473 8.81 -15.43 17.91
N SER A 474 8.96 -14.24 18.49
CA SER A 474 8.19 -13.08 18.07
C SER A 474 8.96 -11.79 18.21
N MET A 475 8.64 -10.86 17.33
CA MET A 475 9.06 -9.47 17.42
C MET A 475 7.82 -8.57 17.37
N GLU A 476 7.80 -7.58 18.25
CA GLU A 476 6.71 -6.59 18.34
C GLU A 476 7.33 -5.21 18.47
N VAL A 477 6.87 -4.24 17.69
CA VAL A 477 7.35 -2.86 17.82
C VAL A 477 6.92 -2.31 19.18
N LYS A 478 7.81 -1.56 19.82
CA LYS A 478 7.52 -0.89 21.09
C LYS A 478 6.51 0.22 20.89
N LYS A 479 5.57 0.37 21.84
CA LYS A 479 4.59 1.46 21.80
C LYS A 479 5.26 2.83 21.74
N GLU A 480 6.30 3.05 22.55
CA GLU A 480 7.05 4.31 22.57
C GLU A 480 7.72 4.62 21.22
N ALA A 481 8.15 3.61 20.47
CA ALA A 481 8.75 3.83 19.14
C ALA A 481 7.70 4.26 18.11
N ILE A 482 6.47 3.75 18.20
CA ILE A 482 5.34 4.21 17.40
C ILE A 482 4.97 5.65 17.75
N ASP A 483 4.86 5.95 19.04
CA ASP A 483 4.47 7.27 19.53
C ASP A 483 5.51 8.31 19.10
N ASP A 484 6.81 8.07 19.34
CA ASP A 484 7.92 8.96 18.95
C ASP A 484 7.93 9.22 17.44
N TYR A 485 7.81 8.16 16.64
CA TYR A 485 7.79 8.27 15.17
C TYR A 485 6.59 9.10 14.69
N ASN A 486 5.39 8.86 15.22
CA ASN A 486 4.18 9.56 14.77
C ASN A 486 4.15 11.02 15.24
N VAL A 487 4.69 11.34 16.43
CA VAL A 487 4.90 12.73 16.86
C VAL A 487 5.85 13.46 15.91
N TRP A 488 7.00 12.85 15.59
CA TRP A 488 7.94 13.41 14.61
C TRP A 488 7.29 13.58 13.23
N ALA A 489 6.50 12.61 12.79
CA ALA A 489 5.81 12.65 11.50
C ALA A 489 4.83 13.84 11.42
N GLN A 490 4.04 14.08 12.48
CA GLN A 490 3.13 15.22 12.50
C GLN A 490 3.87 16.56 12.53
N GLU A 491 5.03 16.65 13.17
CA GLU A 491 5.88 17.85 13.10
C GLU A 491 6.38 18.10 11.67
N TYR A 492 6.82 17.05 10.97
CA TYR A 492 7.19 17.14 9.55
C TYR A 492 6.01 17.62 8.69
N PHE A 493 4.81 17.06 8.90
CA PHE A 493 3.65 17.36 8.07
C PHE A 493 3.19 18.82 8.13
N LYS A 494 3.44 19.55 9.23
CA LYS A 494 3.13 21.00 9.33
C LYS A 494 3.74 21.81 8.18
N ARG A 495 4.86 21.34 7.62
CA ARG A 495 5.62 21.95 6.53
C ARG A 495 5.09 21.60 5.13
N THR A 496 4.08 20.74 5.04
CA THR A 496 3.61 20.12 3.79
C THR A 496 2.18 20.55 3.45
N ALA A 497 1.87 20.60 2.16
CA ALA A 497 0.51 20.84 1.66
C ALA A 497 -0.49 19.77 2.16
N TRP A 498 -0.03 18.55 2.48
CA TRP A 498 -0.88 17.47 3.02
C TRP A 498 -1.62 17.87 4.31
N ALA A 499 -1.00 18.73 5.13
CA ALA A 499 -1.57 19.23 6.38
C ALA A 499 -2.44 20.48 6.22
N ASP A 500 -2.63 21.01 5.00
CA ASP A 500 -3.51 22.17 4.79
C ASP A 500 -4.97 21.89 5.13
N ASN A 501 -5.74 22.97 5.29
CA ASN A 501 -7.17 22.90 5.59
C ASN A 501 -7.96 22.50 4.34
N CYS A 502 -8.13 21.19 4.13
CA CYS A 502 -9.02 20.65 3.11
C CYS A 502 -9.53 19.27 3.53
N ARG A 503 -10.80 18.98 3.23
CA ARG A 503 -11.37 17.66 3.54
C ARG A 503 -10.71 16.58 2.70
N SER A 504 -9.87 15.72 3.26
CA SER A 504 -9.07 14.75 2.48
C SER A 504 -9.04 13.38 3.14
N TRP A 505 -8.94 12.32 2.34
CA TRP A 505 -8.69 10.98 2.87
C TRP A 505 -7.31 10.87 3.52
N TYR A 506 -6.38 11.77 3.19
CA TYR A 506 -5.10 11.92 3.90
C TYR A 506 -5.25 12.25 5.39
N LYS A 507 -6.42 12.77 5.79
CA LYS A 507 -6.79 13.13 7.17
C LYS A 507 -8.02 12.35 7.62
N ASN A 508 -8.17 11.11 7.15
CA ASN A 508 -9.32 10.24 7.41
C ASN A 508 -10.69 10.92 7.18
N GLY A 509 -10.81 11.67 6.08
CA GLY A 509 -12.05 12.34 5.67
C GLY A 509 -12.36 13.65 6.39
N LYS A 510 -11.43 14.18 7.21
CA LYS A 510 -11.53 15.45 7.95
C LYS A 510 -10.87 16.59 7.18
N SER A 511 -11.24 17.84 7.50
CA SER A 511 -10.65 19.06 6.92
C SER A 511 -9.30 19.44 7.51
N SER A 512 -9.08 19.11 8.77
CA SER A 512 -7.86 19.35 9.52
C SER A 512 -7.61 18.18 10.49
N GLY A 513 -6.44 18.17 11.14
CA GLY A 513 -6.05 17.15 12.11
C GLY A 513 -4.89 16.28 11.61
N GLN A 514 -4.76 15.10 12.20
CA GLN A 514 -3.66 14.18 11.92
C GLN A 514 -3.63 13.78 10.45
N VAL A 515 -2.46 13.89 9.83
CA VAL A 515 -2.20 13.32 8.51
C VAL A 515 -1.83 11.85 8.72
N THR A 516 -2.58 10.95 8.08
CA THR A 516 -2.57 9.51 8.37
C THR A 516 -2.25 8.63 7.16
N ALA A 517 -2.25 9.18 5.95
CA ALA A 517 -2.03 8.41 4.73
C ALA A 517 -0.63 8.55 4.12
N PRO A 518 -0.15 9.75 3.72
CA PRO A 518 1.18 9.89 3.15
C PRO A 518 2.25 9.68 4.22
N TYR A 519 3.44 9.26 3.78
CA TYR A 519 4.62 9.14 4.64
C TYR A 519 5.21 10.52 4.96
N ALA A 520 5.78 10.69 6.16
CA ALA A 520 6.53 11.88 6.52
C ALA A 520 7.96 11.83 5.95
N GLY A 521 8.13 12.14 4.67
CA GLY A 521 9.43 12.16 4.00
C GLY A 521 9.35 11.82 2.51
N THR A 522 10.51 11.60 1.89
CA THR A 522 10.61 11.11 0.50
C THR A 522 10.62 9.58 0.44
N THR A 523 10.34 8.99 -0.72
CA THR A 523 10.48 7.54 -0.94
C THR A 523 11.91 7.05 -0.65
N SER A 524 12.94 7.85 -0.95
CA SER A 524 14.34 7.52 -0.62
C SER A 524 14.62 7.58 0.88
N HIS A 525 14.03 8.55 1.59
CA HIS A 525 14.10 8.61 3.06
C HIS A 525 13.45 7.37 3.68
N PHE A 526 12.26 6.99 3.18
CA PHE A 526 11.56 5.77 3.60
C PHE A 526 12.44 4.52 3.44
N LYS A 527 13.07 4.35 2.27
CA LYS A 527 14.04 3.26 2.05
C LYS A 527 15.16 3.26 3.08
N LYS A 528 15.82 4.40 3.27
CA LYS A 528 16.98 4.49 4.17
C LYS A 528 16.61 4.21 5.62
N CYS A 529 15.41 4.62 6.06
CA CYS A 529 14.89 4.26 7.37
C CYS A 529 14.65 2.76 7.48
N LEU A 530 13.92 2.15 6.54
CA LEU A 530 13.69 0.70 6.57
C LEU A 530 15.00 -0.09 6.57
N ASP A 531 15.99 0.30 5.78
CA ASP A 531 17.31 -0.36 5.75
C ASP A 531 18.07 -0.25 7.08
N SER A 532 17.89 0.85 7.83
CA SER A 532 18.70 1.17 9.02
C SER A 532 18.05 0.84 10.36
N ILE A 533 16.72 0.68 10.43
CA ILE A 533 16.00 0.37 11.68
C ILE A 533 16.52 -0.92 12.30
N GLY A 534 17.00 -0.83 13.55
CA GLY A 534 17.54 -1.95 14.30
C GLY A 534 16.56 -2.56 15.31
N ALA A 535 17.07 -3.52 16.08
CA ALA A 535 16.31 -4.28 17.08
C ALA A 535 15.91 -3.45 18.32
N GLU A 536 16.53 -2.29 18.53
CA GLU A 536 16.28 -1.39 19.68
C GLU A 536 14.83 -0.91 19.78
N HIS A 537 14.12 -0.85 18.66
CA HIS A 537 12.71 -0.43 18.58
C HIS A 537 11.72 -1.58 18.85
N PHE A 538 12.20 -2.78 19.17
CA PHE A 538 11.38 -3.99 19.25
C PHE A 538 11.50 -4.70 20.59
N ASN A 539 10.39 -5.29 21.02
CA ASN A 539 10.35 -6.32 22.04
C ASN A 539 10.53 -7.67 21.33
N ILE A 540 11.64 -8.35 21.61
CA ILE A 540 12.00 -9.64 21.00
C ILE A 540 11.82 -10.75 22.04
N GLN A 541 11.04 -11.77 21.69
CA GLN A 541 10.93 -13.02 22.43
C GLN A 541 11.57 -14.15 21.64
N TYR A 542 12.20 -15.09 22.35
CA TYR A 542 12.89 -16.23 21.78
C TYR A 542 12.10 -17.52 22.01
N ASN A 543 12.29 -18.54 21.16
CA ASN A 543 11.64 -19.84 21.37
C ASN A 543 12.22 -20.57 22.57
N SER A 544 13.46 -20.26 22.94
CA SER A 544 14.20 -20.91 24.01
C SER A 544 14.49 -19.94 25.15
N ALA A 545 14.75 -20.48 26.34
CA ALA A 545 15.10 -19.69 27.52
C ALA A 545 16.42 -18.91 27.36
N ASN A 546 17.24 -19.25 26.36
CA ASN A 546 18.50 -18.58 26.05
C ASN A 546 18.51 -18.09 24.60
N ARG A 547 18.68 -16.78 24.42
CA ARG A 547 18.75 -16.13 23.11
C ARG A 547 19.92 -16.57 22.23
N PHE A 548 20.96 -17.16 22.84
CA PHE A 548 22.15 -17.61 22.13
C PHE A 548 22.08 -19.06 21.67
N ARG A 549 20.91 -19.71 21.73
CA ARG A 549 20.74 -21.06 21.17
C ARG A 549 21.05 -21.13 19.66
N CYS A 550 20.96 -20.00 18.96
CA CYS A 550 21.35 -19.88 17.56
C CYS A 550 22.85 -20.07 17.30
N LEU A 551 23.72 -20.00 18.32
CA LEU A 551 25.16 -20.19 18.14
C LEU A 551 25.57 -21.63 17.81
N GLY A 552 24.61 -22.57 17.83
CA GLY A 552 24.84 -23.94 17.38
C GLY A 552 25.95 -24.64 18.17
N ASN A 553 26.70 -25.48 17.47
CA ASN A 553 27.86 -26.22 17.99
C ASN A 553 29.15 -25.36 18.06
N GLY A 554 29.06 -24.06 17.78
CA GLY A 554 30.20 -23.14 17.74
C GLY A 554 30.95 -23.07 16.40
N GLN A 555 30.57 -23.87 15.40
CA GLN A 555 31.09 -23.77 14.02
C GLN A 555 30.17 -22.92 13.14
N VAL A 556 30.67 -22.44 12.00
CA VAL A 556 29.85 -21.79 10.96
C VAL A 556 29.78 -22.64 9.69
N ALA A 557 28.79 -22.36 8.84
CA ALA A 557 28.64 -23.06 7.56
C ALA A 557 29.91 -22.92 6.70
N GLY A 558 30.40 -24.05 6.18
CA GLY A 558 31.60 -24.10 5.35
C GLY A 558 32.90 -24.47 6.09
N GLU A 559 32.91 -24.53 7.43
CA GLU A 559 34.11 -24.98 8.17
C GLU A 559 34.39 -26.48 8.02
N GLU A 560 33.37 -27.29 7.74
CA GLU A 560 33.47 -28.74 7.52
C GLU A 560 34.30 -29.46 8.60
N ASN A 561 34.07 -29.13 9.89
CA ASN A 561 34.87 -29.63 11.01
C ASN A 561 36.38 -29.34 10.89
N GLY A 562 36.74 -28.19 10.34
CA GLY A 562 38.13 -27.76 10.16
C GLY A 562 38.74 -28.09 8.79
N MET A 563 37.97 -28.71 7.89
CA MET A 563 38.45 -29.14 6.57
C MET A 563 38.13 -28.15 5.43
N GLY A 564 37.22 -27.19 5.67
CA GLY A 564 36.87 -26.16 4.70
C GLY A 564 37.77 -24.93 4.75
N ASP A 565 37.32 -23.84 4.15
CA ASP A 565 38.05 -22.56 4.18
C ASP A 565 37.81 -21.82 5.51
N LEU A 566 38.71 -22.05 6.46
CA LEU A 566 38.69 -21.39 7.77
C LEU A 566 39.13 -19.92 7.74
N ALA A 567 39.61 -19.45 6.59
CA ALA A 567 40.06 -18.09 6.37
C ALA A 567 39.18 -17.37 5.34
N TYR A 568 37.91 -17.77 5.18
CA TYR A 568 36.97 -17.21 4.20
C TYR A 568 36.81 -15.68 4.25
N TYR A 569 37.14 -15.06 5.39
CA TYR A 569 37.12 -13.61 5.60
C TYR A 569 38.35 -12.89 5.00
N PHE A 570 39.35 -13.63 4.53
CA PHE A 570 40.56 -13.13 3.89
C PHE A 570 40.33 -12.99 2.37
N VAL A 571 39.69 -11.89 1.97
CA VAL A 571 39.30 -11.63 0.58
C VAL A 571 40.38 -10.85 -0.18
N GLU A 572 40.66 -11.24 -1.43
CA GLU A 572 41.59 -10.54 -2.31
C GLU A 572 41.12 -9.08 -2.60
N GLY A 573 42.04 -8.11 -2.55
CA GLY A 573 41.73 -6.69 -2.80
C GLY A 573 41.38 -5.86 -1.55
N LEU A 574 41.59 -6.39 -0.33
CA LEU A 574 41.40 -5.66 0.93
C LEU A 574 42.61 -4.81 1.38
N TRP A 575 43.73 -4.81 0.65
CA TRP A 575 44.91 -3.96 0.91
C TRP A 575 45.35 -3.17 -0.32
#